data_AF-A0A432FG03-F1
#
_entry.id   AF-A0A432FG03-F1
#
_cell.length_a   1.000
_cell.length_b   1.000
_cell.length_c   1.000
_cell.angle_alpha   90.00
_cell.angle_beta   90.00
_cell.angle_gamma   90.00
#
_symmetry.space_group_name_H-M   'P 1'
#
loop_
_entity.id
_entity.type
_entity.pdbx_description
1 polymer ?
#
loop_
_entity_poly.entity_id
_entity_poly.type
_entity_poly.pdbx_seq_one_letter_code
_entity_poly.pdbx_strand_id
1 'polypeptide(L)' 'MKSLAKHWHPLGENKVECELCPHHCKLKEGQFGICGVRKNEGGKLVTFTYGTLISAAVDPIEKK' A
#
# COMPACT_ATOMS: atom_id res chain seq x y z
N MET A 1 3.52 -11.29 7.79
CA MET A 1 4.71 -10.41 7.71
C MET A 1 4.24 -9.00 7.41
N LYS A 2 4.70 -7.99 8.18
CA LYS A 2 4.38 -6.57 7.98
C LYS A 2 5.50 -5.94 7.15
N SER A 3 5.20 -5.33 6.01
CA SER A 3 6.19 -4.62 5.18
C SER A 3 5.91 -3.12 5.15
N LEU A 4 6.95 -2.30 5.14
CA LEU A 4 6.79 -0.85 4.99
C LEU A 4 6.39 -0.54 3.54
N ALA A 5 5.39 0.31 3.37
CA ALA A 5 5.05 0.83 2.05
C ALA A 5 6.19 1.74 1.53
N LYS A 6 6.46 1.69 0.22
CA LYS A 6 7.48 2.52 -0.43
C LYS A 6 6.99 3.93 -0.82
N HIS A 7 5.72 4.07 -1.23
CA HIS A 7 5.18 5.34 -1.75
C HIS A 7 4.06 5.88 -0.85
N TRP A 8 4.45 6.69 0.13
CA TRP A 8 3.56 7.42 1.02
C TRP A 8 4.32 8.60 1.63
N HIS A 9 3.57 9.61 2.09
CA HIS A 9 4.14 10.72 2.85
C HIS A 9 3.34 11.00 4.12
N PRO A 10 3.99 11.48 5.19
CA PRO A 10 3.29 11.95 6.38
C PRO A 10 2.59 13.29 6.08
N LEU A 11 1.37 13.44 6.60
CA LEU A 11 0.57 14.67 6.52
C LEU A 11 0.60 15.51 7.81
N GLY A 12 1.25 15.02 8.87
CA GLY A 12 1.25 15.62 10.22
C GLY A 12 0.21 14.99 11.15
N GLU A 13 0.38 15.18 12.47
CA GLU A 13 -0.51 14.60 13.51
C GLU A 13 -0.71 13.07 13.38
N ASN A 14 0.38 12.32 13.13
CA ASN A 14 0.35 10.87 12.88
C ASN A 14 -0.56 10.45 11.71
N LYS A 15 -0.87 11.33 10.76
CA LYS A 15 -1.58 10.99 9.52
C LYS A 15 -0.60 10.68 8.40
N VAL A 16 -0.97 9.76 7.53
CA VAL A 16 -0.20 9.39 6.33
C VAL A 16 -1.08 9.45 5.10
N GLU A 17 -0.52 9.84 3.97
CA GLU A 17 -1.15 9.77 2.66
C GLU A 17 -0.51 8.64 1.85
N CYS A 18 -1.34 7.71 1.38
CA CYS A 18 -0.92 6.58 0.58
C CYS A 18 -1.06 6.91 -0.91
N GLU A 19 0.06 7.04 -1.62
CA GLU A 19 0.10 7.34 -3.06
C GLU A 19 0.34 6.09 -3.93
N LEU A 20 0.35 4.90 -3.33
CA LEU A 20 0.49 3.62 -4.04
C LEU A 20 -0.70 3.29 -4.97
N CYS A 21 -1.83 3.97 -4.82
CA CYS A 21 -3.05 3.76 -5.59
C CYS A 21 -3.63 5.12 -5.98
N PRO A 22 -4.41 5.20 -7.07
CA PRO A 22 -5.04 6.47 -7.51
C PRO A 22 -6.07 7.02 -6.51
N HIS A 23 -6.35 6.31 -5.41
CA HIS A 23 -7.26 6.75 -4.36
C HIS A 23 -6.64 7.76 -3.39
N HIS A 24 -5.31 7.92 -3.35
CA HIS A 24 -4.62 8.86 -2.45
C HIS A 24 -5.16 8.83 -1.01
N CYS A 25 -5.24 7.64 -0.41
CA CYS A 25 -5.94 7.47 0.86
C CYS A 25 -5.22 8.17 2.01
N LYS A 26 -5.93 9.06 2.71
CA LYS A 26 -5.47 9.71 3.95
C LYS A 26 -5.84 8.88 5.16
N LEU A 27 -4.86 8.25 5.79
CA LEU A 27 -5.06 7.34 6.93
C LEU A 27 -4.66 8.04 8.23
N LYS A 28 -5.58 8.08 9.18
CA LYS A 28 -5.28 8.44 10.57
C LYS A 28 -4.56 7.29 11.28
N GLU A 29 -3.92 7.58 12.41
CA GLU A 29 -3.29 6.55 13.24
C GLU A 29 -4.26 5.39 13.52
N GLY A 30 -3.83 4.15 13.26
CA GLY A 30 -4.63 2.96 13.45
C GLY A 30 -5.63 2.66 12.33
N GLN A 31 -5.81 3.56 11.36
CA GLN A 31 -6.78 3.42 10.28
C GLN A 31 -6.25 2.57 9.13
N PHE A 32 -7.13 1.75 8.56
CA PHE A 32 -6.89 1.03 7.31
C PHE A 32 -7.33 1.84 6.09
N GLY A 33 -6.59 1.72 5.00
CA GLY A 33 -7.02 2.27 3.72
C GLY A 33 -8.16 1.49 3.10
N ILE A 34 -8.77 2.07 2.06
CA ILE A 34 -9.86 1.44 1.30
C ILE A 34 -9.50 0.04 0.79
N CYS A 35 -8.22 -0.19 0.51
CA CYS A 35 -7.69 -1.48 0.09
C CYS A 35 -7.74 -2.57 1.17
N GLY A 36 -8.01 -2.24 2.44
CA GLY A 36 -8.06 -3.18 3.57
C GLY A 36 -6.72 -3.79 3.99
N VAL A 37 -5.67 -3.66 3.17
CA VAL A 37 -4.36 -4.28 3.39
C VAL A 37 -3.29 -3.31 3.88
N ARG A 38 -3.53 -2.00 3.85
CA ARG A 38 -2.57 -1.00 4.35
C ARG A 38 -3.14 -0.29 5.57
N LYS A 39 -2.32 -0.13 6.60
CA LYS A 39 -2.69 0.52 7.85
C LYS A 39 -1.63 1.55 8.19
N ASN A 40 -2.06 2.66 8.76
CA ASN A 40 -1.17 3.58 9.43
C ASN A 40 -0.88 3.07 10.85
N GLU A 41 0.38 2.72 11.13
CA GLU A 41 0.86 2.27 12.43
C GLU A 41 1.90 3.27 12.95
N GLY A 42 1.48 4.15 13.86
CA GLY A 42 2.34 5.17 14.49
C GLY A 42 2.92 6.20 13.51
N GLY A 43 2.12 6.67 12.54
CA GLY A 43 2.57 7.60 11.51
C GLY A 43 3.38 6.96 10.39
N LYS A 44 3.40 5.63 10.30
CA LYS A 44 4.05 4.89 9.21
C LYS A 44 3.03 4.05 8.47
N LEU A 45 3.07 4.11 7.13
CA LEU A 45 2.22 3.26 6.31
C LEU A 45 2.81 1.83 6.25
N VAL A 46 2.12 0.90 6.89
CA VAL A 46 2.47 -0.52 6.92
C VAL A 46 1.51 -1.31 6.04
N THR A 47 2.06 -2.17 5.20
CA THR A 47 1.32 -3.10 4.36
C THR A 47 1.27 -4.46 5.06
N PHE A 48 0.04 -4.97 5.23
CA PHE A 48 -0.30 -6.25 5.83
C PHE A 48 -0.47 -7.36 4.78
N THR A 49 -0.25 -7.06 3.50
CA THR A 49 -0.30 -8.05 2.43
C THR A 49 0.78 -9.11 2.65
N TYR A 50 0.36 -10.33 2.97
CA TYR A 50 1.17 -11.53 2.84
C TYR A 50 1.17 -11.96 1.37
N GLY A 51 2.29 -11.76 0.68
CA GLY A 51 2.73 -12.58 -0.47
C GLY A 51 1.67 -12.91 -1.53
N THR A 52 1.03 -11.93 -2.16
CA THR A 52 0.19 -12.22 -3.33
C THR A 52 0.57 -11.32 -4.51
N LEU A 53 1.70 -11.64 -5.13
CA LEU A 53 1.78 -11.59 -6.58
C LEU A 53 0.71 -12.59 -7.09
N ILE A 54 -0.52 -12.13 -7.36
CA ILE A 54 -1.57 -12.98 -7.95
C ILE A 54 -1.44 -13.11 -9.47
N SER A 55 -0.64 -12.25 -10.10
CA SER A 55 -0.29 -12.42 -11.51
C SER A 55 0.95 -11.60 -11.84
N ALA A 56 2.02 -12.29 -12.24
CA ALA A 56 2.97 -11.75 -13.17
C ALA A 56 2.58 -12.33 -14.53
N ALA A 57 1.79 -11.58 -15.31
CA ALA A 57 1.62 -11.89 -16.72
C ALA A 57 2.95 -11.55 -17.41
N VAL A 58 3.89 -12.49 -17.36
CA VAL A 58 4.95 -12.56 -18.34
C VAL A 58 4.24 -13.02 -19.61
N ASP A 59 3.77 -12.08 -20.42
CA ASP A 59 3.36 -12.39 -21.78
C ASP A 59 4.65 -12.66 -22.57
N PRO A 60 4.99 -13.91 -22.94
CA PRO A 60 5.96 -14.11 -24.00
C PRO A 60 5.30 -13.61 -25.29
N ILE A 61 5.64 -12.39 -25.71
CA ILE A 61 5.45 -11.98 -27.09
C ILE A 61 6.30 -12.92 -27.96
N GLU A 62 5.63 -13.85 -28.62
CA GLU A 62 5.82 -14.25 -30.01
C GLU A 62 5.21 -15.64 -30.22
N LYS A 63 3.94 -15.64 -30.65
CA LYS A 63 3.51 -16.67 -31.59
C LYS A 63 3.66 -16.11 -32.99
N LYS A 64 4.40 -16.88 -33.79
CA LYS A 64 4.68 -16.73 -35.21
C LYS A 64 3.44 -16.46 -36.06
#